data_AF-A0A0K8RG80-F1
#
_entry.id   AF-A0A0K8RG80-F1
#
_cell.length_a   1.000
_cell.length_b   1.000
_cell.length_c   1.000
_cell.angle_alpha   90.00
_cell.angle_beta   90.00
_cell.angle_gamma   90.00
#
_symmetry.space_group_name_H-M   'P 1'
#
loop_
_entity.id
_entity.type
_entity.pdbx_description
1 polymer ?
#
loop_
_entity_poly.entity_id
_entity_poly.type
_entity_poly.pdbx_seq_one_letter_code
_entity_poly.pdbx_strand_id
1 'polypeptide(L)'
;MMKTLLLASLLSGYTSCSEKQETSVPDPAWKKSKYSDMQNISKLILMPQMGTRHYVYEGNSDDDYMLNTSYPFRCGAMIYQGKVDDGTRNAQRESKNITEQSLTENIARWVNLKPMNDTSEKVPTWMEVRDYGDTTFIFANMSLVYSDYKTCALLQYNDTDKCEVWVYQKPEKEHKPTVCELLHEYVCPNNITLYYQDGCYREKTMSS
;
A
#
# COMPACT_ATOMS: atom_id res chain seq x y z
N MET A 1 50.07 57.84 45.02
CA MET A 1 49.91 56.78 44.00
C MET A 1 48.41 56.52 43.90
N MET A 2 47.60 57.24 43.13
CA MET A 2 47.48 57.42 41.68
C MET A 2 47.06 56.14 40.92
N LYS A 3 45.81 56.20 40.37
CA LYS A 3 45.26 55.50 39.19
C LYS A 3 44.90 54.00 39.36
N THR A 4 43.77 53.45 38.89
CA THR A 4 42.78 53.85 37.87
C THR A 4 41.48 53.03 38.03
N LEU A 5 40.32 53.64 37.71
CA LEU A 5 39.09 52.93 37.32
C LEU A 5 39.30 52.14 36.00
N LEU A 6 38.59 51.04 35.83
CA LEU A 6 38.06 50.63 34.51
C LEU A 6 36.82 49.74 34.69
N LEU A 7 35.67 50.31 34.32
CA LEU A 7 34.47 49.57 33.91
C LEU A 7 34.78 48.85 32.58
N ALA A 8 34.30 47.62 32.44
CA ALA A 8 33.95 47.06 31.13
C ALA A 8 32.69 46.20 31.27
N SER A 9 31.70 46.60 30.48
CA SER A 9 30.34 46.08 30.40
C SER A 9 30.24 44.94 29.38
N LEU A 10 29.19 44.11 29.56
CA LEU A 10 28.41 43.41 28.52
C LEU A 10 29.10 42.27 27.75
N LEU A 11 28.58 41.05 27.90
CA LEU A 11 27.56 40.51 26.97
C LEU A 11 27.04 39.15 27.46
N SER A 12 25.73 39.08 27.55
CA SER A 12 24.90 37.92 27.83
C SER A 12 25.12 36.82 26.80
N GLY A 13 25.78 35.73 27.21
CA GLY A 13 25.70 34.45 26.51
C GLY A 13 24.53 33.64 27.04
N TYR A 14 23.29 33.99 26.65
CA TYR A 14 22.23 33.00 26.64
C TYR A 14 22.57 32.03 25.51
N THR A 15 23.26 30.94 25.81
CA THR A 15 23.20 29.74 24.98
C THR A 15 21.77 29.24 25.06
N SER A 16 20.93 29.76 24.17
CA SER A 16 19.69 29.13 23.76
C SER A 16 20.10 27.79 23.15
N CYS A 17 20.13 26.75 23.99
CA CYS A 17 19.96 25.38 23.52
C CYS A 17 18.56 25.33 22.92
N SER A 18 18.43 25.75 21.66
CA SER A 18 17.33 25.37 20.80
C SER A 18 17.50 23.88 20.57
N GLU A 19 17.05 23.10 21.54
CA GLU A 19 16.78 21.70 21.40
C GLU A 19 15.72 21.63 20.30
N LYS A 20 16.17 21.35 19.07
CA LYS A 20 15.27 20.97 17.99
C LYS A 20 14.53 19.75 18.50
N GLN A 21 13.32 19.96 18.99
CA GLN A 21 12.41 18.89 19.34
C GLN A 21 12.19 18.12 18.04
N GLU A 22 12.82 16.95 17.95
CA GLU A 22 12.71 16.06 16.81
C GLU A 22 11.27 15.53 16.83
N THR A 23 10.37 16.22 16.12
CA THR A 23 8.96 15.84 15.99
C THR A 23 8.78 14.71 14.99
N SER A 24 9.73 13.77 14.90
CA SER A 24 9.54 12.59 14.06
C SER A 24 8.55 11.68 14.79
N VAL A 25 7.38 11.51 14.17
CA VAL A 25 6.45 10.45 14.59
C VAL A 25 7.24 9.14 14.49
N PRO A 26 7.31 8.36 15.59
CA PRO A 26 8.06 7.12 15.57
C PRO A 26 7.50 6.19 14.49
N ASP A 27 8.41 5.51 13.77
CA ASP A 27 8.01 4.58 12.73
C ASP A 27 7.01 3.54 13.26
N PRO A 28 6.03 3.11 12.43
CA PRO A 28 5.10 2.06 12.80
C PRO A 28 5.82 0.80 13.28
N ALA A 29 5.24 0.09 14.25
CA ALA A 29 5.87 -1.08 14.87
C ALA A 29 6.26 -2.18 13.88
N TRP A 30 5.56 -2.25 12.75
CA TRP A 30 5.81 -3.19 11.65
C TRP A 30 6.95 -2.72 10.72
N LYS A 31 7.34 -1.46 10.70
CA LYS A 31 8.42 -0.93 9.85
C LYS A 31 9.79 -1.10 10.53
N LYS A 32 10.23 -2.35 10.67
CA LYS A 32 11.52 -2.70 11.31
C LYS A 32 12.30 -3.63 10.41
N SER A 33 13.62 -3.39 10.27
CA SER A 33 14.48 -4.18 9.37
C SER A 33 14.47 -5.69 9.61
N LYS A 34 14.19 -6.14 10.85
CA LYS A 34 14.02 -7.58 11.16
C LYS A 34 12.84 -8.25 10.45
N TYR A 35 11.92 -7.47 9.87
CA TYR A 35 10.78 -7.94 9.09
C TYR A 35 10.97 -7.75 7.58
N SER A 36 12.11 -7.20 7.14
CA SER A 36 12.40 -6.88 5.73
C SER A 36 12.18 -8.05 4.77
N ASP A 37 12.44 -9.29 5.21
CA ASP A 37 12.20 -10.49 4.41
C ASP A 37 10.73 -10.66 4.03
N MET A 38 9.79 -10.30 4.91
CA MET A 38 8.33 -10.32 4.71
C MET A 38 7.81 -9.03 4.04
N GLN A 39 8.69 -8.05 3.82
CA GLN A 39 8.35 -6.71 3.32
C GLN A 39 8.99 -6.42 1.97
N ASN A 40 9.69 -7.39 1.36
CA ASN A 40 10.22 -7.25 0.01
C ASN A 40 9.09 -7.14 -1.03
N ILE A 41 8.70 -5.91 -1.38
CA ILE A 41 7.63 -5.59 -2.33
C ILE A 41 7.99 -6.05 -3.75
N SER A 42 9.27 -6.09 -4.12
CA SER A 42 9.70 -6.62 -5.42
C SER A 42 9.32 -8.07 -5.60
N LYS A 43 9.35 -8.89 -4.53
CA LYS A 43 8.83 -10.27 -4.60
C LYS A 43 7.33 -10.28 -4.88
N LEU A 44 6.56 -9.40 -4.24
CA LEU A 44 5.12 -9.31 -4.44
C LEU A 44 4.75 -8.93 -5.88
N ILE A 45 5.43 -7.96 -6.50
CA ILE A 45 4.99 -7.39 -7.78
C ILE A 45 5.81 -7.86 -8.99
N LEU A 46 7.09 -8.20 -8.82
CA LEU A 46 7.96 -8.60 -9.94
C LEU A 46 8.09 -10.10 -10.10
N MET A 47 7.73 -10.95 -9.12
CA MET A 47 7.83 -12.40 -9.28
C MET A 47 6.59 -13.10 -9.87
N PRO A 48 5.35 -12.61 -9.68
CA PRO A 48 4.19 -13.25 -10.29
C PRO A 48 4.33 -13.41 -11.81
N GLN A 49 3.79 -14.51 -12.35
CA GLN A 49 3.76 -14.72 -13.78
C GLN A 49 2.73 -13.80 -14.44
N MET A 50 2.90 -13.49 -15.72
CA MET A 50 1.88 -12.77 -16.49
C MET A 50 0.54 -13.53 -16.41
N GLY A 51 -0.55 -12.81 -16.23
CA GLY A 51 -1.90 -13.35 -16.02
C GLY A 51 -2.20 -13.74 -14.58
N THR A 52 -1.22 -13.73 -13.67
CA THR A 52 -1.49 -13.96 -12.23
C THR A 52 -2.40 -12.85 -11.71
N ARG A 53 -3.43 -13.24 -10.95
CA ARG A 53 -4.36 -12.32 -10.29
C ARG A 53 -4.20 -12.41 -8.78
N HIS A 54 -3.96 -11.27 -8.13
CA HIS A 54 -4.15 -11.13 -6.69
C HIS A 54 -5.47 -10.41 -6.46
N TYR A 55 -6.27 -10.93 -5.53
CA TYR A 55 -7.63 -10.46 -5.25
C TYR A 55 -7.57 -9.53 -4.05
N VAL A 56 -8.17 -8.34 -4.16
CA VAL A 56 -8.29 -7.44 -3.01
C VAL A 56 -9.50 -7.89 -2.23
N TYR A 57 -9.23 -8.54 -1.11
CA TYR A 57 -10.24 -9.25 -0.35
C TYR A 57 -10.94 -8.31 0.62
N GLU A 58 -10.17 -7.53 1.35
CA GLU A 58 -10.66 -6.57 2.33
C GLU A 58 -9.76 -5.35 2.43
N GLY A 59 -10.28 -4.31 3.06
CA GLY A 59 -9.57 -3.07 3.38
C GLY A 59 -10.43 -2.22 4.30
N ASN A 60 -10.20 -0.93 4.36
CA ASN A 60 -10.92 -0.02 5.27
C ASN A 60 -11.38 1.28 4.57
N SER A 61 -11.61 1.22 3.26
CA SER A 61 -12.16 2.35 2.48
C SER A 61 -13.06 1.89 1.35
N ASP A 62 -14.14 2.64 1.09
CA ASP A 62 -14.97 2.40 -0.10
C ASP A 62 -14.40 3.04 -1.38
N ASP A 63 -13.39 3.90 -1.27
CA ASP A 63 -12.72 4.52 -2.42
C ASP A 63 -11.49 3.71 -2.84
N ASP A 64 -11.18 3.71 -4.14
CA ASP A 64 -9.94 3.16 -4.68
C ASP A 64 -9.05 4.28 -5.23
N TYR A 65 -7.78 4.32 -4.82
CA TYR A 65 -6.86 5.40 -5.23
C TYR A 65 -6.44 5.33 -6.69
N MET A 66 -6.56 4.17 -7.32
CA MET A 66 -6.17 3.91 -8.70
C MET A 66 -7.35 4.09 -9.65
N LEU A 67 -8.58 3.89 -9.16
CA LEU A 67 -9.82 3.95 -9.92
C LEU A 67 -10.71 5.11 -9.44
N ASN A 68 -11.00 6.05 -10.34
CA ASN A 68 -11.98 7.09 -10.08
C ASN A 68 -13.39 6.58 -10.43
N THR A 69 -14.04 5.90 -9.47
CA THR A 69 -15.39 5.34 -9.64
C THR A 69 -16.44 6.18 -8.91
N SER A 70 -17.68 6.19 -9.42
CA SER A 70 -18.84 6.79 -8.75
C SER A 70 -19.55 5.83 -7.78
N TYR A 71 -19.03 4.62 -7.63
CA TYR A 71 -19.56 3.54 -6.80
C TYR A 71 -18.46 2.97 -5.90
N PRO A 72 -18.83 2.36 -4.75
CA PRO A 72 -17.86 1.77 -3.82
C PRO A 72 -17.01 0.67 -4.47
N PHE A 73 -15.72 0.62 -4.13
CA PHE A 73 -14.81 -0.39 -4.60
C PHE A 73 -15.24 -1.80 -4.17
N ARG A 74 -15.43 -2.72 -5.13
CA ARG A 74 -15.86 -4.10 -4.87
C ARG A 74 -15.24 -5.06 -5.88
N CYS A 75 -15.12 -6.33 -5.50
CA CYS A 75 -14.54 -7.40 -6.34
C CYS A 75 -13.16 -7.05 -6.90
N GLY A 76 -12.36 -6.35 -6.11
CA GLY A 76 -11.07 -5.81 -6.49
C GLY A 76 -10.07 -6.86 -6.96
N ALA A 77 -9.27 -6.55 -7.96
CA ALA A 77 -8.15 -7.40 -8.34
C ALA A 77 -6.99 -6.61 -8.94
N MET A 78 -5.78 -7.15 -8.78
CA MET A 78 -4.58 -6.76 -9.51
C MET A 78 -4.15 -7.91 -10.42
N ILE A 79 -4.13 -7.68 -11.73
CA ILE A 79 -3.68 -8.65 -12.73
C ILE A 79 -2.32 -8.24 -13.27
N TYR A 80 -1.32 -9.09 -13.15
CA TYR A 80 0.03 -8.81 -13.62
C TYR A 80 0.16 -9.05 -15.13
N GLN A 81 0.63 -8.06 -15.88
CA GLN A 81 0.62 -8.09 -17.35
C GLN A 81 2.02 -8.29 -17.94
N GLY A 82 3.07 -7.71 -17.36
CA GLY A 82 4.42 -7.89 -17.90
C GLY A 82 5.46 -7.09 -17.13
N LYS A 83 6.68 -7.63 -17.01
CA LYS A 83 7.80 -6.86 -16.47
C LYS A 83 8.29 -5.90 -17.55
N VAL A 84 8.77 -4.75 -17.11
CA VAL A 84 9.47 -3.79 -17.96
C VAL A 84 10.96 -3.84 -17.58
N ASP A 85 11.83 -3.61 -18.56
CA ASP A 85 13.29 -3.72 -18.40
C ASP A 85 13.88 -2.76 -17.36
N ASP A 86 13.13 -1.73 -16.95
CA ASP A 86 13.49 -0.76 -15.92
C ASP A 86 13.23 -1.22 -14.48
N GLY A 87 12.84 -2.49 -14.29
CA GLY A 87 12.53 -3.05 -12.98
C GLY A 87 11.13 -2.73 -12.48
N THR A 88 10.23 -2.27 -13.35
CA THR A 88 8.81 -2.06 -13.03
C THR A 88 7.92 -3.19 -13.54
N ARG A 89 6.64 -3.14 -13.15
CA ARG A 89 5.61 -4.10 -13.56
C ARG A 89 4.38 -3.38 -14.07
N ASN A 90 3.96 -3.68 -15.29
CA ASN A 90 2.63 -3.32 -15.76
C ASN A 90 1.59 -4.27 -15.18
N ALA A 91 0.48 -3.71 -14.72
CA ALA A 91 -0.64 -4.45 -14.17
C ALA A 91 -1.97 -3.77 -14.51
N GLN A 92 -3.06 -4.50 -14.30
CA GLN A 92 -4.41 -4.00 -14.45
C GLN A 92 -5.11 -4.06 -13.10
N ARG A 93 -5.55 -2.91 -12.59
CA ARG A 93 -6.42 -2.79 -11.42
C ARG A 93 -7.87 -2.90 -11.87
N GLU A 94 -8.63 -3.80 -11.26
CA GLU A 94 -10.04 -4.01 -11.58
C GLU A 94 -10.93 -3.74 -10.36
N SER A 95 -12.14 -3.23 -10.62
CA SER A 95 -13.27 -3.14 -9.69
C SER A 95 -14.57 -3.45 -10.44
N LYS A 96 -15.61 -3.82 -9.69
CA LYS A 96 -16.94 -4.08 -10.25
C LYS A 96 -17.99 -3.15 -9.66
N ASN A 97 -18.85 -2.63 -10.52
CA ASN A 97 -20.07 -1.98 -10.09
C ASN A 97 -21.09 -3.05 -9.66
N ILE A 98 -21.38 -3.09 -8.36
CA ILE A 98 -22.41 -3.97 -7.79
C ILE A 98 -23.63 -3.11 -7.48
N THR A 99 -24.70 -3.31 -8.23
CA THR A 99 -26.02 -2.78 -7.89
C THR A 99 -26.84 -3.87 -7.20
N GLU A 100 -27.87 -3.51 -6.42
CA GLU A 100 -28.74 -4.46 -5.69
C GLU A 100 -29.34 -5.59 -6.56
N GLN A 101 -29.27 -5.46 -7.89
CA GLN A 101 -29.91 -6.37 -8.84
C GLN A 101 -28.93 -7.00 -9.87
N SER A 102 -27.68 -6.54 -9.99
CA SER A 102 -26.72 -7.11 -10.95
C SER A 102 -25.27 -6.62 -10.80
N LEU A 103 -24.32 -7.47 -11.25
CA LEU A 103 -22.92 -7.11 -11.51
C LEU A 103 -22.82 -6.59 -12.95
N THR A 104 -22.76 -5.27 -13.12
CA THR A 104 -23.01 -4.66 -14.44
C THR A 104 -21.75 -4.23 -15.19
N GLU A 105 -20.67 -3.85 -14.52
CA GLU A 105 -19.50 -3.30 -15.21
C GLU A 105 -18.18 -3.65 -14.50
N ASN A 106 -17.20 -4.15 -15.26
CA ASN A 106 -15.81 -4.21 -14.82
C ASN A 106 -15.16 -2.88 -15.23
N ILE A 107 -14.80 -2.04 -14.26
CA ILE A 107 -13.86 -0.95 -14.54
C ILE A 107 -12.47 -1.51 -14.35
N ALA A 108 -11.61 -1.26 -15.34
CA ALA A 108 -10.23 -1.70 -15.30
C ALA A 108 -9.30 -0.56 -15.73
N ARG A 109 -8.21 -0.36 -14.99
CA ARG A 109 -7.19 0.64 -15.30
C ARG A 109 -5.82 -0.01 -15.37
N TRP A 110 -5.07 0.36 -16.39
CA TRP A 110 -3.65 0.00 -16.49
C TRP A 110 -2.81 0.87 -15.56
N VAL A 111 -1.94 0.23 -14.80
CA VAL A 111 -1.01 0.88 -13.87
C VAL A 111 0.40 0.35 -14.09
N ASN A 112 1.39 1.15 -13.72
CA ASN A 112 2.79 0.73 -13.62
C ASN A 112 3.20 0.71 -12.14
N LEU A 113 3.65 -0.45 -11.66
CA LEU A 113 4.06 -0.68 -10.29
C LEU A 113 5.59 -0.60 -10.21
N LYS A 114 6.10 0.35 -9.44
CA LYS A 114 7.54 0.55 -9.26
C LYS A 114 7.95 0.25 -7.83
N PRO A 115 8.82 -0.76 -7.59
CA PRO A 115 9.40 -0.99 -6.27
C PRO A 115 10.30 0.17 -5.85
N MET A 116 10.25 0.51 -4.56
CA MET A 116 11.00 1.60 -3.95
C MET A 116 11.58 1.16 -2.59
N ASN A 117 12.69 1.78 -2.20
CA ASN A 117 13.39 1.48 -0.95
C ASN A 117 13.13 2.59 0.06
N ASP A 118 12.91 2.21 1.32
CA ASP A 118 13.27 3.08 2.43
C ASP A 118 14.80 3.20 2.49
N THR A 119 15.33 4.37 2.84
CA THR A 119 16.78 4.66 2.84
C THR A 119 17.59 3.73 3.75
N SER A 120 16.97 3.15 4.79
CA SER A 120 17.59 2.23 5.74
C SER A 120 17.50 0.76 5.34
N GLU A 121 16.68 0.41 4.34
CA GLU A 121 16.32 -0.98 4.07
C GLU A 121 17.16 -1.59 2.95
N LYS A 122 17.44 -2.90 3.09
CA LYS A 122 18.24 -3.65 2.11
C LYS A 122 17.43 -4.15 0.91
N VAL A 123 16.11 -4.08 1.00
CA VAL A 123 15.17 -4.53 -0.01
C VAL A 123 14.11 -3.45 -0.25
N PRO A 124 13.49 -3.42 -1.44
CA PRO A 124 12.34 -2.56 -1.68
C PRO A 124 11.19 -2.93 -0.73
N THR A 125 10.68 -1.97 0.03
CA THR A 125 9.65 -2.15 1.07
C THR A 125 8.31 -1.53 0.71
N TRP A 126 8.28 -0.64 -0.28
CA TRP A 126 7.07 0.04 -0.72
C TRP A 126 7.08 0.21 -2.23
N MET A 127 5.93 0.54 -2.82
CA MET A 127 5.81 0.78 -4.25
C MET A 127 5.11 2.10 -4.54
N GLU A 128 5.52 2.72 -5.64
CA GLU A 128 4.70 3.71 -6.33
C GLU A 128 3.77 3.00 -7.31
N VAL A 129 2.49 3.36 -7.28
CA VAL A 129 1.49 2.96 -8.25
C VAL A 129 1.28 4.15 -9.18
N ARG A 130 1.72 4.00 -10.43
CA ARG A 130 1.75 5.07 -11.43
C ARG A 130 0.74 4.84 -12.53
N ASP A 131 0.35 5.90 -13.24
CA ASP A 131 -0.38 5.75 -14.49
C ASP A 131 0.49 5.06 -15.54
N TYR A 132 -0.13 4.15 -16.29
CA TYR A 132 0.56 3.40 -17.34
C TYR A 132 0.92 4.27 -18.54
N GLY A 133 0.07 5.23 -18.91
CA GLY A 133 0.27 6.14 -20.04
C GLY A 133 1.16 7.33 -19.68
N ASP A 134 1.12 7.78 -18.43
CA ASP A 134 2.01 8.81 -17.89
C ASP A 134 2.66 8.35 -16.57
N THR A 135 3.85 7.76 -16.69
CA THR A 135 4.59 7.23 -15.54
C THR A 135 5.13 8.29 -14.57
N THR A 136 4.93 9.59 -14.87
CA THR A 136 5.21 10.68 -13.94
C THR A 136 4.04 10.94 -12.98
N PHE A 137 2.84 10.50 -13.33
CA PHE A 137 1.65 10.60 -12.48
C PHE A 137 1.60 9.43 -11.49
N ILE A 138 1.60 9.72 -10.20
CA ILE A 138 1.52 8.73 -9.11
C ILE A 138 0.10 8.75 -8.54
N PHE A 139 -0.59 7.61 -8.59
CA PHE A 139 -1.90 7.41 -7.95
C PHE A 139 -1.76 7.24 -6.44
N ALA A 140 -0.80 6.41 -6.03
CA ALA A 140 -0.65 5.99 -4.66
C ALA A 140 0.77 5.51 -4.36
N ASN A 141 1.15 5.63 -3.10
CA ASN A 141 2.31 4.99 -2.52
C ASN A 141 1.84 3.93 -1.52
N MET A 142 2.31 2.69 -1.66
CA MET A 142 1.87 1.58 -0.81
C MET A 142 3.05 0.85 -0.20
N SER A 143 3.12 0.79 1.12
CA SER A 143 4.07 -0.02 1.86
C SER A 143 3.59 -1.46 2.00
N LEU A 144 4.50 -2.42 1.84
CA LEU A 144 4.24 -3.81 2.21
C LEU A 144 4.41 -3.95 3.72
N VAL A 145 3.30 -4.12 4.43
CA VAL A 145 3.30 -4.35 5.88
C VAL A 145 3.77 -5.77 6.16
N TYR A 146 3.19 -6.73 5.44
CA TYR A 146 3.50 -8.15 5.59
C TYR A 146 3.12 -8.94 4.33
N SER A 147 3.91 -9.93 3.98
CA SER A 147 3.50 -11.01 3.08
C SER A 147 4.19 -12.31 3.48
N ASP A 148 3.48 -13.42 3.33
CA ASP A 148 4.04 -14.76 3.40
C ASP A 148 4.53 -15.27 2.02
N TYR A 149 4.31 -14.48 0.97
CA TYR A 149 4.55 -14.77 -0.44
C TYR A 149 3.93 -16.07 -0.96
N LYS A 150 2.92 -16.59 -0.27
CA LYS A 150 2.25 -17.85 -0.60
C LYS A 150 0.74 -17.72 -0.65
N THR A 151 0.16 -16.97 0.30
CA THR A 151 -1.29 -16.86 0.45
C THR A 151 -1.77 -15.42 0.40
N CYS A 152 -1.02 -14.46 0.94
CA CYS A 152 -1.51 -13.09 1.07
C CYS A 152 -0.41 -12.02 1.18
N ALA A 153 -0.84 -10.77 1.03
CA ALA A 153 -0.10 -9.57 1.39
C ALA A 153 -1.04 -8.56 2.08
N LEU A 154 -0.53 -7.87 3.10
CA LEU A 154 -1.15 -6.70 3.72
C LEU A 154 -0.36 -5.46 3.28
N LEU A 155 -1.04 -4.51 2.66
CA LEU A 155 -0.47 -3.26 2.17
C LEU A 155 -1.11 -2.08 2.92
N GLN A 156 -0.32 -1.04 3.17
CA GLN A 156 -0.80 0.23 3.71
C GLN A 156 -0.47 1.37 2.75
N TYR A 157 -1.43 2.26 2.50
CA TYR A 157 -1.22 3.48 1.74
C TYR A 157 -0.40 4.47 2.58
N ASN A 158 0.75 4.94 2.09
CA ASN A 158 1.69 5.73 2.89
C ASN A 158 1.12 7.08 3.35
N ASP A 159 0.24 7.66 2.53
CA ASP A 159 -0.31 9.00 2.77
C ASP A 159 -1.59 8.97 3.60
N THR A 160 -2.04 7.79 4.05
CA THR A 160 -3.29 7.61 4.80
C THR A 160 -3.19 6.48 5.83
N ASP A 161 -4.25 6.25 6.60
CA ASP A 161 -4.41 5.08 7.47
C ASP A 161 -5.05 3.88 6.76
N LYS A 162 -5.21 3.95 5.43
CA LYS A 162 -5.90 2.93 4.66
C LYS A 162 -5.03 1.74 4.32
N CYS A 163 -5.65 0.58 4.28
CA CYS A 163 -5.00 -0.69 4.07
C CYS A 163 -5.82 -1.61 3.17
N GLU A 164 -5.11 -2.54 2.54
CA GLU A 164 -5.70 -3.58 1.72
C GLU A 164 -5.03 -4.92 2.01
N VAL A 165 -5.85 -5.96 2.13
CA VAL A 165 -5.39 -7.35 2.09
C VAL A 165 -5.60 -7.91 0.70
N TRP A 166 -4.50 -8.34 0.11
CA TRP A 166 -4.48 -9.04 -1.17
C TRP A 166 -4.30 -10.53 -0.92
N VAL A 167 -5.22 -11.36 -1.40
CA VAL A 167 -5.12 -12.82 -1.34
C VAL A 167 -4.77 -13.37 -2.72
N TYR A 168 -3.95 -14.42 -2.77
CA TYR A 168 -3.40 -14.93 -4.04
C TYR A 168 -4.26 -16.00 -4.67
N GLN A 169 -5.12 -16.63 -3.87
CA GLN A 169 -6.13 -17.56 -4.35
C GLN A 169 -7.46 -16.84 -4.43
N LYS A 170 -8.26 -17.20 -5.43
CA LYS A 170 -9.62 -16.69 -5.56
C LYS A 170 -10.39 -17.02 -4.28
N PRO A 171 -11.00 -16.03 -3.60
CA PRO A 171 -11.79 -16.33 -2.41
C PRO A 171 -12.98 -17.20 -2.79
N GLU A 172 -13.16 -18.28 -2.04
CA GLU A 172 -14.29 -19.20 -2.16
C GLU A 172 -15.25 -19.00 -0.98
N LYS A 173 -16.43 -19.62 -1.06
CA LYS A 173 -17.46 -19.51 -0.02
C LYS A 173 -16.98 -19.93 1.38
N GLU A 174 -15.99 -20.83 1.44
CA GLU A 174 -15.38 -21.33 2.67
C GLU A 174 -13.97 -20.74 2.91
N HIS A 175 -13.76 -19.48 2.53
CA HIS A 175 -12.48 -18.77 2.75
C HIS A 175 -12.07 -18.83 4.23
N LYS A 176 -10.85 -19.32 4.47
CA LYS A 176 -10.26 -19.33 5.80
C LYS A 176 -9.39 -18.08 5.97
N PRO A 177 -9.55 -17.32 7.06
CA PRO A 177 -8.75 -16.14 7.30
C PRO A 177 -7.25 -16.42 7.20
N THR A 178 -6.57 -15.60 6.41
CA THR A 178 -5.11 -15.61 6.28
C THR A 178 -4.47 -14.80 7.42
N VAL A 179 -3.14 -14.94 7.56
CA VAL A 179 -2.38 -14.11 8.52
C VAL A 179 -2.52 -12.61 8.20
N CYS A 180 -2.70 -12.24 6.93
CA CYS A 180 -2.83 -10.84 6.53
C CYS A 180 -4.15 -10.22 7.01
N GLU A 181 -5.27 -10.96 6.95
CA GLU A 181 -6.56 -10.53 7.51
C GLU A 181 -6.45 -10.35 9.04
N LEU A 182 -5.81 -11.30 9.72
CA LEU A 182 -5.57 -11.18 11.16
C LEU A 182 -4.69 -9.96 11.50
N LEU A 183 -3.64 -9.70 10.72
CA LEU A 183 -2.76 -8.54 10.93
C LEU A 183 -3.44 -7.21 10.59
N HIS A 184 -4.36 -7.20 9.63
CA HIS A 184 -5.08 -6.00 9.23
C HIS A 184 -5.84 -5.38 10.41
N GLU A 185 -6.52 -6.22 11.22
CA GLU A 185 -7.20 -5.80 12.45
C GLU A 185 -6.30 -5.04 13.43
N TYR A 186 -5.00 -5.38 13.48
CA TYR A 186 -4.03 -4.73 14.38
C TYR A 186 -3.38 -3.50 13.77
N VAL A 187 -3.11 -3.50 12.47
CA VAL A 187 -2.34 -2.44 11.81
C VAL A 187 -3.24 -1.28 11.39
N CYS A 188 -4.46 -1.56 10.98
CA CYS A 188 -5.39 -0.57 10.44
C CYS A 188 -6.73 -0.75 11.17
N PRO A 189 -6.76 -0.49 12.49
CA PRO A 189 -7.93 -0.77 13.30
C PRO A 189 -9.09 0.13 12.85
N ASN A 190 -10.30 -0.47 12.81
CA ASN A 190 -11.61 0.10 12.50
C ASN A 190 -12.08 -0.03 11.04
N ASN A 191 -13.38 -0.27 10.87
CA ASN A 191 -14.13 -0.23 9.61
C ASN A 191 -13.61 -1.16 8.50
N ILE A 192 -13.34 -2.43 8.84
CA ILE A 192 -13.01 -3.44 7.83
C ILE A 192 -14.19 -3.61 6.87
N THR A 193 -13.94 -3.36 5.60
CA THR A 193 -14.84 -3.59 4.48
C THR A 193 -14.37 -4.81 3.71
N LEU A 194 -15.23 -5.82 3.65
CA LEU A 194 -15.05 -6.94 2.73
C LEU A 194 -15.41 -6.48 1.31
N TYR A 195 -14.43 -6.50 0.41
CA TYR A 195 -14.65 -6.17 -1.00
C TYR A 195 -15.13 -7.38 -1.81
N TYR A 196 -14.86 -8.59 -1.31
CA TYR A 196 -15.36 -9.83 -1.91
C TYR A 196 -16.86 -10.01 -1.66
N GLN A 197 -17.56 -10.50 -2.70
CA GLN A 197 -18.94 -10.96 -2.63
C GLN A 197 -19.14 -12.19 -3.53
N ASP A 198 -20.10 -13.03 -3.17
CA ASP A 198 -20.51 -14.18 -3.98
C ASP A 198 -20.89 -13.73 -5.39
N GLY A 199 -20.18 -14.23 -6.40
CA GLY A 199 -20.39 -13.82 -7.79
C GLY A 199 -19.31 -12.93 -8.38
N CYS A 200 -18.42 -12.34 -7.55
CA CYS A 200 -17.35 -11.44 -8.02
C CYS A 200 -16.56 -12.00 -9.20
N TYR A 201 -16.25 -13.29 -9.21
CA TYR A 201 -15.45 -13.92 -10.28
C TYR A 201 -16.13 -15.15 -10.87
N ARG A 202 -17.47 -15.21 -10.89
CA ARG A 202 -18.15 -16.24 -11.69
C ARG A 202 -17.83 -16.00 -13.16
N GLU A 203 -17.34 -17.03 -13.83
CA GLU A 203 -17.27 -17.03 -15.28
C GLU A 203 -18.71 -17.00 -15.79
N LYS A 204 -19.01 -16.11 -16.76
CA LYS A 204 -20.28 -16.21 -17.46
C LYS A 204 -20.28 -17.58 -18.11
N THR A 205 -21.10 -18.51 -17.62
CA THR A 205 -21.48 -19.70 -18.38
C THR A 205 -22.07 -19.19 -19.68
N MET A 206 -21.28 -19.25 -20.76
CA MET A 206 -21.83 -19.13 -22.10
C MET A 206 -22.67 -20.39 -22.28
N SER A 207 -23.97 -20.26 -22.05
CA SER A 207 -24.94 -21.28 -22.45
C SER A 207 -24.81 -21.45 -23.96
N SER A 208 -24.27 -22.60 -24.33
CA SER A 208 -24.17 -23.17 -25.69
C SER A 208 -25.51 -23.16 -26.42
#